data_AF-H5WNG6-F1
#
_entry.id   AF-H5WNG6-F1
#
_cell.length_a   1.000
_cell.length_b   1.000
_cell.length_c   1.000
_cell.angle_alpha   90.00
_cell.angle_beta   90.00
_cell.angle_gamma   90.00
#
_symmetry.space_group_name_H-M   'P 1'
#
loop_
_entity.id
_entity.type
_entity.pdbx_description
1 polymer ?
#
loop_
_entity_poly.entity_id
_entity_poly.type
_entity_poly.pdbx_seq_one_letter_code
_entity_poly.pdbx_strand_id
1 'polypeptide(L)'
;MRFLPCAAALLALAATTVQANPAENDEAMLKLATYSGCMACHSIGPQPKRADGLPPIAPAWADIALKYRDDPAAHDRLTRTVISGSDPNKRHWLGKVSVANMPPNVLAVSEDDARRLVNWILVLIP
;
A
#
# COMPACT_ATOMS: atom_id res chain seq x y z
N MET A 1 -29.88 -36.43 54.00
CA MET A 1 -28.68 -35.56 54.05
C MET A 1 -28.41 -35.09 52.63
N ARG A 2 -28.60 -33.78 52.39
CA ARG A 2 -28.48 -33.11 51.08
C ARG A 2 -27.03 -32.70 50.88
N PHE A 3 -26.38 -33.11 49.79
CA PHE A 3 -25.19 -32.43 49.28
C PHE A 3 -25.33 -32.25 47.77
N LEU A 4 -25.45 -30.98 47.39
CA LEU A 4 -25.57 -30.45 46.03
C LEU A 4 -24.23 -30.61 45.30
N PRO A 5 -24.18 -31.01 44.02
CA PRO A 5 -22.94 -30.98 43.25
C PRO A 5 -22.65 -29.54 42.80
N CYS A 6 -21.49 -29.00 43.18
CA CYS A 6 -20.95 -27.77 42.63
C CYS A 6 -20.59 -27.99 41.15
N ALA A 7 -21.50 -27.59 40.25
CA ALA A 7 -21.19 -27.45 38.83
C ALA A 7 -20.27 -26.24 38.64
N ALA A 8 -18.99 -26.48 38.41
CA ALA A 8 -18.05 -25.46 37.95
C ALA A 8 -18.30 -25.19 36.47
N ALA A 9 -19.04 -24.12 36.17
CA ALA A 9 -19.22 -23.62 34.82
C ALA A 9 -17.94 -22.89 34.37
N LEU A 10 -17.10 -23.56 33.57
CA LEU A 10 -16.00 -22.94 32.84
C LEU A 10 -16.58 -22.13 31.67
N LEU A 11 -16.65 -20.80 31.80
CA LEU A 11 -16.88 -19.91 30.66
C LEU A 11 -15.63 -19.93 29.76
N ALA A 12 -15.70 -20.62 28.64
CA ALA A 12 -14.74 -20.48 27.55
C ALA A 12 -14.98 -19.13 26.86
N LEU A 13 -14.09 -18.16 27.11
CA LEU A 13 -14.07 -16.89 26.39
C LEU A 13 -13.54 -17.16 24.97
N ALA A 14 -14.46 -17.34 24.02
CA ALA A 14 -14.10 -17.43 22.60
C ALA A 14 -13.59 -16.05 22.14
N ALA A 15 -12.27 -15.88 22.07
CA ALA A 15 -11.66 -14.72 21.47
C ALA A 15 -11.93 -14.75 19.95
N THR A 16 -12.92 -13.97 19.49
CA THR A 16 -13.13 -13.77 18.06
C THR A 16 -12.00 -12.90 17.53
N THR A 17 -11.06 -13.50 16.81
CA THR A 17 -10.07 -12.77 16.03
C THR A 17 -10.79 -12.00 14.93
N VAL A 18 -10.95 -10.69 15.11
CA VAL A 18 -11.43 -9.78 14.07
C VAL A 18 -10.36 -9.74 12.97
N GLN A 19 -10.55 -10.52 11.90
CA GLN A 19 -9.79 -10.35 10.66
C GLN A 19 -10.49 -9.27 9.83
N ALA A 20 -9.77 -8.20 9.50
CA ALA A 20 -10.24 -7.23 8.53
C ALA A 20 -10.45 -7.93 7.18
N ASN A 21 -11.60 -7.67 6.55
CA ASN A 21 -11.85 -8.19 5.22
C ASN A 21 -11.05 -7.38 4.16
N PRO A 22 -10.82 -7.93 2.95
CA PRO A 22 -10.03 -7.24 1.93
C PRO A 22 -10.53 -5.84 1.58
N ALA A 23 -11.85 -5.62 1.56
CA ALA A 23 -12.44 -4.32 1.23
C ALA A 23 -12.17 -3.26 2.31
N GLU A 24 -12.23 -3.64 3.60
CA GLU A 24 -11.86 -2.77 4.72
C GLU A 24 -10.37 -2.39 4.65
N ASN A 25 -9.51 -3.33 4.27
CA ASN A 25 -8.09 -3.05 4.08
C ASN A 25 -7.85 -2.11 2.89
N ASP A 26 -8.54 -2.32 1.76
CA ASP A 26 -8.46 -1.44 0.59
C ASP A 26 -8.90 0.00 0.93
N GLU A 27 -10.00 0.15 1.67
CA GLU A 27 -10.46 1.46 2.15
C GLU A 27 -9.42 2.11 3.05
N ALA A 28 -8.89 1.38 4.03
CA ALA A 28 -7.89 1.89 4.96
C ALA A 28 -6.60 2.34 4.24
N MET A 29 -6.14 1.57 3.26
CA MET A 29 -4.92 1.88 2.49
C MET A 29 -5.13 3.04 1.53
N LEU A 30 -6.29 3.11 0.85
CA LEU A 30 -6.63 4.24 0.01
C LEU A 30 -6.74 5.54 0.83
N LYS A 31 -7.33 5.45 2.03
CA LYS A 31 -7.42 6.56 2.98
C LYS A 31 -6.02 7.04 3.39
N LEU A 32 -5.16 6.12 3.83
CA LEU A 32 -3.77 6.42 4.20
C LEU A 32 -3.01 7.08 3.05
N ALA A 33 -3.06 6.51 1.84
CA ALA A 33 -2.39 7.05 0.68
C ALA A 33 -2.90 8.44 0.29
N THR A 34 -4.20 8.69 0.47
CA THR A 34 -4.80 10.01 0.23
C THR A 34 -4.31 11.03 1.24
N TYR A 35 -4.32 10.70 2.54
CA TYR A 35 -3.82 11.60 3.59
C TYR A 35 -2.32 11.88 3.48
N SER A 36 -1.52 10.89 3.07
CA SER A 36 -0.09 11.06 2.80
C SER A 36 0.20 11.73 1.45
N GLY A 37 -0.82 12.15 0.70
CA GLY A 37 -0.68 12.89 -0.56
C GLY A 37 -0.23 12.07 -1.76
N CYS A 38 -0.14 10.74 -1.65
CA CYS A 38 0.34 9.86 -2.73
C CYS A 38 -0.56 9.94 -3.97
N MET A 39 -1.88 10.11 -3.76
CA MET A 39 -2.89 10.21 -4.82
C MET A 39 -2.79 11.50 -5.66
N ALA A 40 -1.96 12.47 -5.26
CA ALA A 40 -1.72 13.66 -6.06
C ALA A 40 -0.93 13.36 -7.35
N CYS A 41 -0.13 12.28 -7.35
CA CYS A 41 0.72 11.89 -8.47
C CYS A 41 0.43 10.49 -8.99
N HIS A 42 -0.01 9.59 -8.12
CA HIS A 42 -0.33 8.20 -8.45
C HIS A 42 -1.82 7.93 -8.58
N SER A 43 -2.13 6.84 -9.26
CA SER A 43 -3.48 6.28 -9.40
C SER A 43 -3.43 4.78 -9.15
N ILE A 44 -4.56 4.17 -8.79
CA ILE A 44 -4.67 2.71 -8.65
C ILE A 44 -4.42 2.05 -10.01
N GLY A 45 -5.23 2.40 -11.00
CA GLY A 45 -5.14 1.87 -12.37
C GLY A 45 -4.50 2.85 -13.36
N PRO A 46 -4.17 2.38 -14.57
CA PRO A 46 -3.59 3.21 -15.63
C PRO A 46 -4.41 4.46 -15.90
N GLN A 47 -3.72 5.58 -16.15
CA GLN A 47 -4.35 6.86 -16.51
C GLN A 47 -4.05 7.22 -17.96
N PRO A 48 -4.97 7.87 -18.66
CA PRO A 48 -4.70 8.43 -19.97
C PRO A 48 -3.66 9.56 -19.88
N LYS A 49 -3.23 10.05 -21.04
CA LYS A 49 -2.42 11.27 -21.10
C LYS A 49 -3.14 12.41 -20.40
N ARG A 50 -2.35 13.27 -19.75
CA ARG A 50 -2.82 14.51 -19.13
C ARG A 50 -3.38 15.44 -20.21
N ALA A 51 -4.14 16.45 -19.78
CA ALA A 51 -4.76 17.44 -20.67
C ALA A 51 -3.74 18.22 -21.53
N ASP A 52 -2.51 18.34 -21.05
CA ASP A 52 -1.36 18.94 -21.75
C ASP A 52 -0.71 18.00 -22.79
N GLY A 53 -1.24 16.77 -22.97
CA GLY A 53 -0.73 15.77 -23.90
C GLY A 53 0.45 14.95 -23.37
N LEU A 54 0.94 15.22 -22.15
CA LEU A 54 2.03 14.47 -21.53
C LEU A 54 1.54 13.16 -20.89
N PRO A 55 2.42 12.17 -20.68
CA PRO A 55 2.08 10.99 -19.89
C PRO A 55 1.67 11.35 -18.44
N PRO A 56 1.02 10.42 -17.70
CA PRO A 56 0.72 10.59 -16.28
C PRO A 56 1.96 11.02 -15.47
N ILE A 57 1.75 11.71 -14.34
CA ILE A 57 2.87 12.22 -13.51
C ILE A 57 3.73 11.06 -13.02
N ALA A 58 3.09 10.04 -12.45
CA ALA A 58 3.74 8.87 -11.87
C ALA A 58 3.06 7.59 -12.38
N PRO A 59 3.67 6.41 -12.23
CA PRO A 59 3.07 5.16 -12.69
C PRO A 59 1.85 4.81 -11.85
N ALA A 60 0.88 4.13 -12.47
CA ALA A 60 -0.22 3.54 -11.72
C ALA A 60 0.31 2.42 -10.81
N TRP A 61 -0.32 2.22 -9.65
CA TRP A 61 0.08 1.17 -8.73
C TRP A 61 -0.06 -0.23 -9.30
N ALA A 62 -1.09 -0.49 -10.12
CA ALA A 62 -1.20 -1.74 -10.86
C ALA A 62 0.01 -1.99 -11.80
N ASP A 63 0.55 -0.93 -12.43
CA ASP A 63 1.76 -1.06 -13.25
C ASP A 63 3.00 -1.35 -12.40
N ILE A 64 3.09 -0.77 -11.19
CA ILE A 64 4.15 -1.07 -10.22
C ILE A 64 4.06 -2.53 -9.78
N ALA A 65 2.87 -2.99 -9.38
CA ALA A 65 2.61 -4.36 -8.99
C ALA A 65 3.06 -5.33 -10.09
N LEU A 66 2.62 -5.10 -11.32
CA LEU A 66 2.99 -5.93 -12.47
C LEU A 66 4.50 -5.93 -12.74
N LYS A 67 5.18 -4.78 -12.65
CA LYS A 67 6.62 -4.67 -12.88
C LYS A 67 7.45 -5.43 -11.85
N TYR A 68 7.00 -5.48 -10.59
CA TYR A 68 7.76 -6.00 -9.45
C TYR A 68 7.25 -7.34 -8.91
N ARG A 69 6.21 -7.95 -9.49
CA ARG A 69 5.57 -9.18 -9.00
C ARG A 69 6.53 -10.35 -8.73
N ASP A 70 7.61 -10.44 -9.49
CA ASP A 70 8.59 -11.54 -9.43
C ASP A 70 9.91 -11.11 -8.74
N ASP A 71 9.98 -9.89 -8.17
CA ASP A 71 11.14 -9.38 -7.43
C ASP A 71 10.95 -9.61 -5.92
N PRO A 72 11.64 -10.58 -5.28
CA PRO A 72 11.52 -10.82 -3.85
C PRO A 72 12.04 -9.67 -2.99
N ALA A 73 12.82 -8.74 -3.56
CA ALA A 73 13.30 -7.54 -2.88
C ALA A 73 12.40 -6.31 -3.13
N ALA A 74 11.26 -6.48 -3.84
CA ALA A 74 10.38 -5.38 -4.21
C ALA A 74 9.89 -4.58 -3.01
N HIS A 75 9.44 -5.27 -1.95
CA HIS A 75 8.89 -4.63 -0.76
C HIS A 75 9.90 -3.64 -0.16
N ASP A 76 11.10 -4.10 0.22
CA ASP A 76 12.10 -3.24 0.86
C ASP A 76 12.65 -2.16 -0.09
N ARG A 77 12.82 -2.48 -1.37
CA ARG A 77 13.26 -1.51 -2.39
C ARG A 77 12.26 -0.38 -2.53
N LEU A 78 10.97 -0.70 -2.65
CA LEU A 78 9.91 0.27 -2.85
C LEU A 78 9.63 1.06 -1.57
N THR A 79 9.66 0.44 -0.38
CA THR A 79 9.58 1.17 0.90
C THR A 79 10.70 2.20 1.00
N ARG A 80 11.94 1.82 0.68
CA ARG A 80 13.05 2.77 0.65
C ARG A 80 12.79 3.90 -0.33
N THR A 81 12.29 3.58 -1.52
CA THR A 81 11.96 4.59 -2.55
C THR A 81 10.88 5.55 -2.06
N VAL A 82 9.83 5.07 -1.37
CA VAL A 82 8.79 5.92 -0.76
C VAL A 82 9.40 6.87 0.26
N ILE A 83 10.25 6.37 1.16
CA ILE A 83 10.85 7.16 2.24
C ILE A 83 11.89 8.14 1.70
N SER A 84 12.88 7.67 0.94
CA SER A 84 14.03 8.47 0.47
C SER A 84 13.80 9.21 -0.84
N GLY A 85 12.67 8.98 -1.52
CA GLY A 85 12.45 9.43 -2.89
C GLY A 85 13.07 8.49 -3.92
N SER A 86 12.70 8.67 -5.19
CA SER A 86 13.29 7.93 -6.29
C SER A 86 14.59 8.59 -6.78
N ASP A 87 15.45 7.80 -7.42
CA ASP A 87 16.70 8.32 -7.97
C ASP A 87 16.40 9.11 -9.27
N PRO A 88 16.73 10.41 -9.35
CA PRO A 88 16.45 11.23 -10.52
C PRO A 88 17.20 10.77 -11.77
N ASN A 89 18.28 10.00 -11.62
CA ASN A 89 19.07 9.47 -12.73
C ASN A 89 18.54 8.12 -13.23
N LYS A 90 17.65 7.46 -12.47
CA LYS A 90 17.11 6.15 -12.83
C LYS A 90 15.76 6.27 -13.51
N ARG A 91 15.78 6.13 -14.83
CA ARG A 91 14.59 6.31 -15.68
C ARG A 91 13.79 5.02 -15.86
N HIS A 92 13.49 4.31 -14.76
CA HIS A 92 12.80 3.01 -14.79
C HIS A 92 11.36 3.05 -15.37
N TRP A 93 10.85 4.26 -15.57
CA TRP A 93 9.53 4.60 -16.12
C TRP A 93 9.62 5.54 -17.34
N LEU A 94 10.79 5.62 -17.99
CA LEU A 94 11.00 6.49 -19.14
C LEU A 94 9.93 6.30 -20.22
N GLY A 95 9.35 7.41 -20.67
CA GLY A 95 8.34 7.41 -21.72
C GLY A 95 6.95 6.98 -21.26
N LYS A 96 6.82 6.41 -20.05
CA LYS A 96 5.54 6.04 -19.43
C LYS A 96 4.99 7.12 -18.50
N VAL A 97 5.87 7.94 -17.93
CA VAL A 97 5.51 9.01 -16.99
C VAL A 97 6.21 10.31 -17.35
N SER A 98 5.60 11.44 -16.99
CA SER A 98 6.14 12.78 -17.23
C SER A 98 7.12 13.24 -16.16
N VAL A 99 7.02 12.73 -14.92
CA VAL A 99 7.95 13.03 -13.83
C VAL A 99 8.48 11.72 -13.24
N ALA A 100 9.76 11.41 -13.51
CA ALA A 100 10.39 10.17 -13.03
C ALA A 100 10.99 10.30 -11.60
N ASN A 101 10.91 11.49 -10.99
CA ASN A 101 11.49 11.78 -9.69
C ASN A 101 10.40 12.00 -8.63
N MET A 102 10.22 11.03 -7.74
CA MET A 102 9.38 11.14 -6.55
C MET A 102 10.23 11.74 -5.42
N PRO A 103 9.83 12.85 -4.78
CA PRO A 103 10.57 13.43 -3.66
C PRO A 103 10.57 12.50 -2.43
N PRO A 104 11.48 12.71 -1.46
CA PRO A 104 11.44 12.01 -0.17
C PRO A 104 10.13 12.31 0.56
N ASN A 105 9.45 11.26 1.06
CA ASN A 105 8.16 11.39 1.74
C ASN A 105 8.22 11.24 3.26
N VAL A 106 9.43 11.26 3.86
CA VAL A 106 9.63 11.08 5.32
C VAL A 106 8.85 12.06 6.22
N LEU A 107 8.40 13.19 5.68
CA LEU A 107 7.57 14.16 6.40
C LEU A 107 6.06 13.89 6.27
N ALA A 108 5.65 13.07 5.30
CA ALA A 108 4.24 12.80 4.96
C ALA A 108 3.79 11.38 5.35
N VAL A 109 4.74 10.46 5.55
CA VAL A 109 4.45 9.06 5.89
C VAL A 109 5.57 8.46 6.73
N SER A 110 5.19 7.65 7.74
CA SER A 110 6.14 6.86 8.54
C SER A 110 6.69 5.68 7.73
N GLU A 111 7.82 5.09 8.13
CA GLU A 111 8.33 3.89 7.48
C GLU A 111 7.36 2.71 7.60
N ASP A 112 6.70 2.56 8.74
CA ASP A 112 5.73 1.48 8.96
C ASP A 112 4.50 1.63 8.06
N ASP A 113 3.96 2.85 7.93
CA ASP A 113 2.86 3.13 7.02
C ASP A 113 3.28 2.98 5.56
N ALA A 114 4.51 3.36 5.20
CA ALA A 114 5.05 3.13 3.87
C ALA A 114 5.18 1.63 3.56
N ARG A 115 5.59 0.79 4.52
CA ARG A 115 5.60 -0.68 4.36
C ARG A 115 4.21 -1.23 4.12
N ARG A 116 3.21 -0.78 4.89
CA ARG A 116 1.80 -1.17 4.72
C ARG A 116 1.28 -0.81 3.33
N LEU A 117 1.52 0.43 2.89
CA LEU A 117 1.15 0.90 1.56
C LEU A 117 1.84 0.10 0.45
N VAL A 118 3.14 -0.15 0.56
CA VAL A 118 3.90 -0.90 -0.46
C VAL A 118 3.42 -2.33 -0.55
N ASN A 119 3.18 -2.99 0.58
CA ASN A 119 2.62 -4.34 0.59
C ASN A 119 1.26 -4.39 -0.11
N TRP A 120 0.38 -3.42 0.18
CA TRP A 120 -0.90 -3.29 -0.50
C TRP A 120 -0.75 -3.03 -2.01
N ILE A 121 0.13 -2.11 -2.41
CA ILE A 121 0.40 -1.80 -3.82
C ILE A 121 0.85 -3.04 -4.59
N LEU A 122 1.74 -3.85 -4.02
CA LEU A 122 2.30 -5.03 -4.68
C LEU A 122 1.28 -6.14 -4.97
N VAL A 123 0.11 -6.11 -4.31
CA VAL A 123 -0.97 -7.08 -4.54
C VAL A 123 -2.08 -6.54 -5.47
N LEU A 124 -1.97 -5.30 -5.96
CA LEU A 124 -2.90 -4.70 -6.94
C LEU A 124 -2.67 -5.21 -8.37
N ILE A 125 -2.30 -6.50 -8.52
CA ILE A 125 -2.10 -7.12 -9.82
C ILE A 125 -3.48 -7.27 -10.50
N PRO A 126 -3.68 -6.76 -11.72
CA PRO A 126 -4.94 -6.86 -12.45
C PRO A 126 -5.23 -8.27 -12.97
#